data_AF-A0A9D4TBM5-F1
#
_entry.id   AF-A0A9D4TBM5-F1
#
_cell.length_a   1.000
_cell.length_b   1.000
_cell.length_c   1.000
_cell.angle_alpha   90.00
_cell.angle_beta   90.00
_cell.angle_gamma   90.00
#
_symmetry.space_group_name_H-M   'P 1'
#
loop_
_entity.id
_entity.type
_entity.pdbx_description
1 polymer ?
#
loop_
_entity_poly.entity_id
_entity_poly.type
_entity_poly.pdbx_seq_one_letter_code
_entity_poly.pdbx_strand_id
1 'polypeptide(L)'
;MKVWAGRDEPIVGFRCPDKVTGPGAKFYPYPRYPHPADCTRLITCVNDKPRLISCGYGKAFSHYSYTCEDAANVPDWYVFCCMIV
;
A
#
# COMPACT_ATOMS: atom_id res chain seq x y z
N MET A 1 -18.86 -17.69 7.23
CA MET A 1 -17.53 -18.21 7.59
C MET A 1 -16.49 -17.44 6.78
N LYS A 2 -16.12 -16.22 7.20
CA LYS A 2 -14.95 -15.51 6.64
C LYS A 2 -13.99 -15.35 7.81
N VAL A 3 -13.00 -16.24 7.85
CA VAL A 3 -11.87 -16.16 8.77
C VAL A 3 -11.03 -14.99 8.28
N TRP A 4 -11.12 -13.85 8.94
CA TRP A 4 -10.15 -12.77 8.80
C TRP A 4 -9.33 -12.76 10.07
N ALA A 5 -8.32 -13.63 10.08
CA ALA A 5 -7.24 -13.62 11.05
C ALA A 5 -5.96 -13.39 10.25
N GLY A 6 -5.12 -12.48 10.76
CA GLY A 6 -4.03 -11.88 10.02
C GLY A 6 -2.96 -12.84 9.47
N ARG A 7 -2.06 -12.19 8.71
CA ARG A 7 -0.93 -12.69 7.90
C ARG A 7 -1.33 -12.98 6.46
N ASP A 8 -0.75 -12.17 5.59
CA ASP A 8 -0.49 -12.54 4.20
C ASP A 8 -1.72 -13.00 3.43
N GLU A 9 -2.68 -12.08 3.22
CA GLU A 9 -3.59 -12.31 2.12
C GLU A 9 -2.79 -12.11 0.83
N PRO A 10 -2.72 -13.13 -0.05
CA PRO A 10 -1.97 -13.01 -1.29
C PRO A 10 -2.43 -11.74 -2.00
N ILE A 11 -1.47 -11.05 -2.62
CA ILE A 11 -1.75 -9.99 -3.56
C ILE A 11 -2.53 -10.64 -4.72
N VAL A 12 -3.83 -10.89 -4.57
CA VAL A 12 -4.62 -11.64 -5.57
C VAL A 12 -4.90 -10.68 -6.73
N GLY A 13 -3.94 -10.59 -7.65
CA GLY A 13 -4.12 -9.93 -8.94
C GLY A 13 -3.44 -8.57 -9.14
N PHE A 14 -2.74 -7.99 -8.14
CA PHE A 14 -1.93 -6.80 -8.42
C PHE A 14 -0.63 -7.22 -9.13
N ARG A 15 -0.53 -6.87 -10.41
CA ARG A 15 0.66 -7.06 -11.24
C ARG A 15 1.31 -5.70 -11.47
N CYS A 16 2.63 -5.66 -11.37
CA CYS A 16 3.39 -4.44 -11.66
C CYS A 16 3.07 -3.96 -13.07
N PRO A 17 2.68 -2.68 -13.24
CA PRO A 17 2.39 -2.15 -14.56
C PRO A 17 3.69 -1.92 -15.34
N ASP A 18 3.71 -2.34 -16.60
CA ASP A 18 4.83 -2.16 -17.55
C ASP A 18 5.17 -0.67 -17.75
N LYS A 19 4.11 0.18 -17.72
CA LYS A 19 4.24 1.64 -17.72
C LYS A 19 3.92 2.17 -16.34
N VAL A 20 4.95 2.67 -15.67
CA VAL A 20 4.81 3.32 -14.37
C VAL A 20 4.13 4.68 -14.58
N THR A 21 2.85 4.76 -14.26
CA THR A 21 2.04 5.98 -14.37
C THR A 21 1.57 6.46 -12.99
N GLY A 22 1.36 7.77 -12.87
CA GLY A 22 0.88 8.39 -11.65
C GLY A 22 1.99 8.85 -10.69
N PRO A 23 1.62 9.34 -9.49
CA PRO A 23 2.57 10.00 -8.59
C PRO A 23 3.53 9.02 -7.91
N GLY A 24 3.20 7.72 -7.88
CA GLY A 24 4.10 6.65 -7.46
C GLY A 24 5.30 6.45 -8.38
N ALA A 25 5.24 6.97 -9.61
CA ALA A 25 6.34 6.91 -10.58
C ALA A 25 7.58 7.71 -10.15
N LYS A 26 7.40 8.69 -9.25
CA LYS A 26 8.52 9.50 -8.72
C LYS A 26 9.56 8.67 -7.95
N PHE A 27 9.22 7.44 -7.56
CA PHE A 27 10.12 6.52 -6.85
C PHE A 27 10.87 5.56 -7.79
N TYR A 28 10.88 5.81 -9.10
CA TYR A 28 11.68 5.03 -10.04
C TYR A 28 13.15 4.91 -9.56
N PRO A 29 13.76 3.70 -9.58
CA PRO A 29 13.34 2.46 -10.26
C PRO A 29 12.36 1.57 -9.48
N TYR A 30 11.95 1.93 -8.26
CA TYR A 30 11.06 1.14 -7.42
C TYR A 30 9.75 1.89 -7.13
N PRO A 31 8.84 1.97 -8.11
CA PRO A 31 7.59 2.70 -7.93
C PRO A 31 6.76 2.11 -6.80
N ARG A 32 5.96 2.97 -6.17
CA ARG A 32 5.15 2.65 -4.99
C ARG A 32 3.67 2.80 -5.29
N TYR A 33 2.88 1.87 -4.79
CA TYR A 33 1.45 1.79 -5.01
C TYR A 33 0.72 1.52 -3.68
N PRO A 34 -0.51 2.05 -3.54
CA PRO A 34 -1.36 1.70 -2.40
C PRO A 34 -1.75 0.23 -2.46
N HIS A 35 -1.85 -0.43 -1.30
CA HIS A 35 -2.50 -1.72 -1.22
C HIS A 35 -4.02 -1.55 -1.24
N PRO A 36 -4.77 -2.35 -2.03
CA PRO A 36 -6.21 -2.17 -2.21
C PRO A 36 -7.04 -2.53 -0.97
N ALA A 37 -6.50 -3.32 -0.04
CA ALA A 37 -7.22 -3.82 1.14
C ALA A 37 -6.55 -3.46 2.48
N ASP A 38 -5.30 -3.00 2.48
CA ASP A 38 -4.52 -2.75 3.72
C ASP A 38 -3.81 -1.41 3.62
N CYS A 39 -4.36 -0.34 4.16
CA CYS A 39 -3.67 0.96 4.10
C CYS A 39 -2.43 1.04 5.01
N THR A 40 -2.17 0.04 5.86
CA THR A 40 -0.92 -0.09 6.62
C THR A 40 0.23 -0.73 5.81
N ARG A 41 -0.04 -1.08 4.55
CA ARG A 41 0.91 -1.73 3.66
C ARG A 41 0.99 -0.96 2.35
N LEU A 42 2.17 -0.98 1.76
CA LEU A 42 2.42 -0.44 0.43
C LEU A 42 2.96 -1.54 -0.46
N ILE A 43 2.68 -1.42 -1.76
CA ILE A 43 3.21 -2.31 -2.78
C ILE A 43 4.33 -1.57 -3.48
N THR A 44 5.48 -2.21 -3.64
CA THR A 44 6.56 -1.71 -4.48
C THR A 44 6.92 -2.73 -5.55
N CYS A 45 7.28 -2.26 -6.73
CA CYS A 45 7.71 -3.12 -7.82
C CYS A 45 9.22 -3.17 -7.89
N VAL A 46 9.79 -4.37 -7.77
CA VAL A 46 11.22 -4.63 -7.89
C VAL A 46 11.42 -5.68 -8.97
N ASN A 47 12.04 -5.31 -10.10
CA ASN A 47 12.23 -6.20 -11.25
C ASN A 47 10.94 -6.91 -11.69
N ASP A 48 9.87 -6.13 -11.92
CA ASP A 48 8.53 -6.61 -12.31
C ASP A 48 7.81 -7.50 -11.29
N LYS A 49 8.40 -7.67 -10.09
CA LYS A 49 7.80 -8.45 -9.00
C LYS A 49 7.21 -7.50 -7.96
N PRO A 50 5.90 -7.57 -7.70
CA PRO A 50 5.29 -6.80 -6.62
C PRO A 50 5.77 -7.34 -5.27
N ARG A 51 6.20 -6.44 -4.40
CA ARG A 51 6.59 -6.71 -3.02
C ARG A 51 5.73 -5.89 -2.08
N LEU A 52 5.23 -6.55 -1.05
CA LEU A 52 4.46 -5.90 0.00
C LEU A 52 5.42 -5.42 1.09
N ILE A 53 5.30 -4.15 1.47
CA ILE A 53 6.06 -3.53 2.55
C ILE A 53 5.06 -3.06 3.60
N SER A 54 5.23 -3.52 4.84
CA SER A 54 4.42 -3.04 5.96
C SER A 54 5.02 -1.75 6.53
N CYS A 55 4.19 -0.73 6.74
CA CYS A 55 4.62 0.57 7.26
C CYS A 55 5.00 0.55 8.75
N GLY A 56 4.59 -0.49 9.48
CA GLY A 56 4.81 -0.62 10.91
C GLY A 56 3.65 -0.05 11.73
N TYR A 57 3.72 -0.27 13.04
CA TYR A 57 2.65 0.13 13.96
C TYR A 57 2.53 1.65 14.05
N GLY A 58 1.30 2.18 14.02
CA GLY A 58 1.02 3.62 14.06
C GLY A 58 1.34 4.36 12.76
N LYS A 59 1.67 3.65 11.68
CA LYS A 59 1.97 4.25 10.37
C LYS A 59 1.05 3.71 9.29
N ALA A 60 0.67 4.60 8.37
CA ALA A 60 -0.22 4.30 7.27
C ALA A 60 0.36 4.83 5.95
N PHE A 61 -0.04 4.22 4.85
CA PHE A 61 0.30 4.69 3.52
C PHE A 61 -0.44 6.00 3.23
N SER A 62 0.33 7.02 2.87
CA SER A 62 -0.18 8.35 2.49
C SER A 62 -0.30 8.43 0.97
N HIS A 63 -1.49 8.72 0.45
CA HIS A 63 -1.72 8.90 -0.99
C HIS A 63 -1.22 10.26 -1.52
N TYR A 64 -0.76 11.16 -0.63
CA TYR A 64 -0.13 12.42 -1.03
C TYR A 64 1.36 12.21 -1.28
N SER A 65 2.04 11.59 -0.32
CA SER A 65 3.49 11.35 -0.39
C SER A 65 3.83 10.03 -1.10
N TYR A 66 2.88 9.09 -1.23
CA TYR A 66 3.08 7.71 -1.71
C TYR A 66 4.11 6.95 -0.86
N THR A 67 4.14 7.26 0.44
CA THR A 67 5.06 6.68 1.42
C THR A 67 4.33 6.32 2.71
N CYS A 68 5.00 5.55 3.57
CA CYS A 68 4.55 5.35 4.94
C CYS A 68 4.73 6.64 5.73
N GLU A 69 3.63 7.16 6.25
CA GLU A 69 3.63 8.30 7.16
C GLU A 69 2.94 7.94 8.46
N ASP A 70 3.06 8.81 9.45
CA ASP A 70 2.35 8.61 10.70
C ASP A 70 0.84 8.64 10.46
N ALA A 71 0.10 7.71 11.06
CA ALA A 71 -1.34 7.64 10.86
C ALA A 71 -2.05 8.93 11.29
N ALA A 72 -1.46 9.70 12.20
CA ALA A 72 -1.94 11.02 12.59
C ALA A 72 -1.76 12.10 11.50
N ASN A 73 -0.81 11.90 10.57
CA ASN A 73 -0.55 12.84 9.46
C ASN A 73 -1.33 12.47 8.19
N VAL A 74 -1.82 11.23 8.10
CA VAL A 74 -2.69 10.78 7.00
C VAL A 74 -4.12 11.20 7.33
N PRO A 75 -4.86 11.84 6.40
CA PRO A 75 -6.19 12.32 6.74
C PRO A 75 -7.13 11.16 7.10
N ASP A 76 -7.97 11.42 8.11
CA ASP A 76 -8.87 10.44 8.73
C ASP A 76 -9.65 9.57 7.76
N TRP A 77 -10.18 10.12 6.66
CA TRP A 77 -10.96 9.35 5.68
C TRP A 77 -10.16 8.20 5.04
N TYR A 78 -8.83 8.33 4.97
CA TYR A 78 -7.93 7.26 4.51
C TYR A 78 -7.70 6.19 5.59
N VAL A 79 -7.67 6.61 6.86
CA VAL A 79 -7.60 5.69 8.01
C VAL A 79 -8.92 4.93 8.17
N PHE A 80 -10.06 5.57 7.90
CA PHE A 80 -11.38 4.93 7.88
C PHE A 80 -11.52 3.93 6.73
N CYS A 81 -10.99 4.21 5.54
CA CYS A 81 -10.86 3.21 4.47
C CYS A 81 -10.08 1.97 4.94
N CYS A 82 -9.09 2.16 5.81
CA CYS A 82 -8.28 1.08 6.38
C CYS A 82 -8.97 0.27 7.50
N MET A 83 -10.01 0.81 8.15
CA MET A 83 -10.68 0.18 9.29
C MET A 83 -12.09 -0.35 9.00
N ILE A 84 -12.65 -0.09 7.81
CA ILE A 84 -14.04 -0.45 7.44
C ILE A 84 -14.10 -1.65 6.46
N VAL A 85 -12.98 -2.34 6.21
CA VAL A 85 -12.97 -3.63 5.47
C VAL A 85 -13.06 -4.82 6.43
#